data_AF-A0A562DIJ1-F1
#
_entry.id   AF-A0A562DIJ1-F1
#
_cell.length_a   1.000
_cell.length_b   1.000
_cell.length_c   1.000
_cell.angle_alpha   90.00
_cell.angle_beta   90.00
_cell.angle_gamma   90.00
#
_symmetry.space_group_name_H-M   'P 1'
#
loop_
_entity.id
_entity.type
_entity.pdbx_description
1 polymer ?
#
loop_
_entity_poly.entity_id
_entity_poly.type
_entity_poly.pdbx_seq_one_letter_code
_entity_poly.pdbx_strand_id
1 'polypeptide(L)' 'MEVLARIKADPELSAIPVVVLTSSAAEEDLLRSYRLHANAYITKPVDFDQFAGVIRTIDNFFLHVVRLPHRPPISGAP' A
#
# COMPACT_ATOMS: atom_id res chain seq x y z
N MET A 1 -11.05 3.04 4.00
CA MET A 1 -11.02 2.31 2.72
C MET A 1 -11.34 3.14 1.49
N GLU A 2 -12.05 4.27 1.63
CA GLU A 2 -12.43 5.12 0.49
C GLU A 2 -11.24 5.54 -0.40
N VAL A 3 -10.12 5.97 0.21
CA VAL A 3 -8.91 6.36 -0.54
C VAL A 3 -8.34 5.19 -1.34
N LEU A 4 -8.24 4.00 -0.74
CA LEU A 4 -7.78 2.79 -1.45
C LEU A 4 -8.71 2.47 -2.63
N ALA A 5 -10.03 2.53 -2.42
CA ALA A 5 -11.01 2.30 -3.48
C ALA A 5 -10.84 3.29 -4.63
N ARG A 6 -10.62 4.59 -4.33
CA ARG A 6 -10.37 5.62 -5.34
C ARG A 6 -9.08 5.40 -6.11
N ILE A 7 -7.98 5.09 -5.42
CA ILE A 7 -6.69 4.79 -6.07
C ILE A 7 -6.83 3.59 -7.01
N LYS A 8 -7.52 2.54 -6.58
CA LYS A 8 -7.64 1.30 -7.37
C LYS A 8 -8.69 1.36 -8.46
N ALA A 9 -9.62 2.31 -8.41
CA ALA A 9 -10.58 2.58 -9.48
C ALA A 9 -10.02 3.50 -10.58
N ASP A 10 -8.98 4.28 -10.27
CA ASP A 10 -8.35 5.21 -11.23
C ASP A 10 -7.38 4.44 -12.16
N PRO A 11 -7.58 4.45 -13.49
CA PRO A 11 -6.70 3.75 -14.43
C PRO A 11 -5.23 4.19 -14.36
N GLU A 12 -4.94 5.45 -14.04
CA GLU A 12 -3.58 5.98 -13.97
C GLU A 12 -2.87 5.61 -12.65
N LEU A 13 -3.64 5.36 -11.59
CA LEU A 13 -3.10 5.07 -10.25
C LEU A 13 -3.22 3.60 -9.84
N SER A 14 -4.10 2.83 -10.48
CA SER A 14 -4.45 1.46 -10.07
C SER A 14 -3.25 0.50 -10.02
N ALA A 15 -2.25 0.74 -10.88
CA ALA A 15 -1.00 -0.02 -10.93
C ALA A 15 -0.05 0.26 -9.76
N ILE A 16 -0.19 1.39 -9.06
CA ILE A 16 0.65 1.74 -7.91
C ILE A 16 0.40 0.73 -6.79
N PRO A 17 1.43 0.03 -6.27
CA PRO A 17 1.25 -0.86 -5.13
C PRO A 17 0.86 -0.07 -3.88
N VAL A 18 -0.15 -0.55 -3.15
CA VAL A 18 -0.64 0.09 -1.91
C VAL A 18 -0.54 -0.88 -0.76
N VAL A 19 0.22 -0.50 0.27
CA VAL A 19 0.28 -1.17 1.57
C VAL A 19 -0.57 -0.40 2.56
N VAL A 20 -1.53 -1.07 3.19
CA VAL A 20 -2.37 -0.48 4.24
C VAL A 20 -1.70 -0.69 5.59
N LEU A 21 -1.39 0.39 6.30
CA LEU A 21 -0.84 0.37 7.65
C LEU A 21 -1.82 1.06 8.62
N THR A 22 -2.37 0.32 9.57
CA THR A 22 -3.50 0.82 10.40
C THR A 22 -3.52 0.21 11.79
N SER A 23 -4.05 0.92 12.79
CA SER A 23 -4.22 0.36 14.15
C SER A 23 -5.35 -0.65 14.27
N SER A 24 -6.23 -0.74 13.25
CA SER A 24 -7.32 -1.72 13.24
C SER A 24 -6.79 -3.12 12.95
N ALA A 25 -7.09 -4.08 13.83
CA ALA A 25 -6.90 -5.50 13.61
C ALA A 25 -8.23 -6.22 13.29
N ALA A 26 -9.29 -5.46 12.97
CA ALA A 26 -10.59 -6.04 12.66
C ALA A 26 -10.54 -6.86 11.37
N GLU A 27 -11.05 -8.09 11.42
CA GLU A 27 -11.06 -9.01 10.28
C GLU A 27 -11.85 -8.41 9.09
N GLU A 28 -12.94 -7.67 9.37
CA GLU A 28 -13.71 -7.01 8.33
C GLU A 28 -12.88 -5.99 7.53
N ASP A 29 -12.05 -5.18 8.21
CA ASP A 29 -11.17 -4.22 7.56
C ASP A 29 -10.10 -4.91 6.73
N LEU A 30 -9.49 -5.98 7.26
CA LEU A 30 -8.52 -6.79 6.54
C LEU A 30 -9.13 -7.35 5.24
N LEU A 31 -10.28 -8.00 5.33
CA LEU A 31 -10.97 -8.59 4.18
C LEU A 31 -11.41 -7.51 3.19
N ARG A 32 -11.91 -6.36 3.68
CA ARG A 32 -12.31 -5.23 2.85
C ARG A 32 -11.12 -4.63 2.09
N SER A 33 -9.95 -4.51 2.72
CA SER A 33 -8.73 -4.05 2.05
C SER A 33 -8.31 -4.94 0.90
N TYR A 34 -8.29 -6.26 1.10
CA TYR A 34 -7.89 -7.19 0.04
C TYR A 34 -8.93 -7.27 -1.08
N ARG A 35 -10.24 -7.18 -0.78
CA ARG A 35 -11.28 -7.03 -1.81
C ARG A 35 -11.12 -5.77 -2.66
N LEU A 36 -10.52 -4.73 -2.09
CA LEU A 36 -10.17 -3.49 -2.80
C LEU A 36 -8.76 -3.53 -3.40
N HIS A 37 -8.17 -4.71 -3.59
CA HIS A 37 -6.88 -4.90 -4.24
C HIS A 37 -5.69 -4.23 -3.53
N ALA A 38 -5.72 -4.12 -2.20
CA ALA A 38 -4.51 -3.82 -1.43
C ALA A 38 -3.44 -4.90 -1.67
N ASN A 39 -2.18 -4.48 -1.76
CA ASN A 39 -1.05 -5.40 -1.93
C ASN A 39 -0.64 -6.04 -0.60
N ALA A 40 -0.85 -5.33 0.51
CA ALA A 40 -0.63 -5.83 1.86
C ALA A 40 -1.49 -5.05 2.87
N TYR A 41 -1.80 -5.70 3.99
CA TYR A 41 -2.42 -5.11 5.17
C TYR A 41 -1.54 -5.40 6.39
N ILE A 42 -1.17 -4.34 7.11
CA ILE A 42 -0.26 -4.41 8.25
C ILE A 42 -0.94 -3.68 9.42
N THR A 43 -1.08 -4.39 10.54
CA THR A 43 -1.47 -3.76 11.80
C THR A 43 -0.30 -2.94 12.30
N LYS A 44 -0.51 -1.64 12.52
CA LYS A 44 0.50 -0.69 12.97
C LYS A 44 1.07 -1.16 14.32
N PRO A 45 2.38 -1.42 14.41
CA PRO A 45 3.00 -1.74 15.68
C PRO A 45 2.82 -0.59 16.67
N VAL A 46 2.56 -0.94 17.93
CA VAL A 46 2.43 0.05 19.02
C VAL A 46 3.80 0.59 19.41
N ASP A 47 4.81 -0.27 19.38
CA ASP A 47 6.19 0.05 19.70
C ASP A 47 6.92 0.72 18.52
N PHE A 48 7.71 1.75 18.81
CA PHE A 48 8.40 2.53 17.80
C PHE A 48 9.51 1.73 17.09
N ASP A 49 10.26 0.92 17.83
CA ASP A 49 11.34 0.13 17.25
C ASP A 49 10.79 -0.94 16.30
N GLN A 50 9.68 -1.59 16.68
CA GLN A 50 8.93 -2.49 15.81
C GLN A 50 8.38 -1.77 14.57
N PHE A 51 7.79 -0.58 14.74
CA PHE A 51 7.32 0.24 13.62
C PHE A 51 8.47 0.54 12.64
N ALA A 52 9.61 1.00 13.13
CA ALA A 52 10.78 1.30 12.31
C ALA A 52 11.33 0.03 11.61
N GLY A 53 11.26 -1.14 12.26
CA GLY A 53 11.59 -2.43 11.66
C GLY A 53 10.66 -2.80 10.49
N VAL A 54 9.35 -2.59 10.65
CA VAL A 54 8.35 -2.83 9.60
C VAL A 54 8.59 -1.92 8.40
N ILE A 55 8.81 -0.61 8.60
CA ILE A 55 9.08 0.33 7.51
C ILE A 55 10.33 -0.08 6.73
N ARG A 56 11.43 -0.43 7.43
CA ARG A 56 12.65 -0.92 6.77
C ARG A 56 12.42 -2.17 5.93
N THR A 57 11.54 -3.06 6.39
CA THR A 57 11.17 -4.27 5.64
C THR A 57 10.40 -3.93 4.37
N ILE A 58 9.44 -3.01 4.45
CA ILE A 58 8.66 -2.53 3.31
C ILE A 58 9.60 -1.88 2.29
N ASP A 59 10.46 -0.96 2.72
CA ASP A 59 11.42 -0.28 1.84
C ASP A 59 12.31 -1.27 1.12
N ASN A 60 12.92 -2.21 1.86
CA ASN A 60 13.79 -3.22 1.26
C ASN A 60 13.06 -4.07 0.22
N PHE A 61 11.84 -4.51 0.53
CA PHE A 61 11.06 -5.33 -0.39
C PHE A 61 10.68 -4.56 -1.67
N PHE A 62 10.15 -3.35 -1.54
CA PHE A 62 9.65 -2.60 -2.69
C PHE A 62 10.75 -1.96 -3.55
N LEU A 63 11.88 -1.59 -2.94
CA LEU A 63 12.96 -0.89 -3.65
C LEU A 63 14.05 -1.82 -4.18
N HIS A 64 14.23 -2.99 -3.56
CA HIS A 64 15.36 -3.87 -3.89
C HIS A 64 14.94 -5.25 -4.41
N VAL A 65 13.76 -5.76 -4.04
CA VAL A 65 13.34 -7.13 -4.39
C VAL A 65 12.38 -7.14 -5.57
N VAL A 66 11.33 -6.32 -5.54
CA VAL A 66 10.29 -6.35 -6.57
C VAL A 66 10.63 -5.47 -7.77
N ARG A 67 10.03 -5.80 -8.92
CA ARG A 67 9.95 -4.89 -10.07
C ARG A 67 8.67 -4.08 -9.96
N LEU A 68 8.81 -2.79 -9.67
CA LEU A 68 7.68 -1.87 -9.67
C LEU A 68 7.25 -1.55 -11.11
N PRO A 69 5.93 -1.40 -11.37
CA PRO A 69 5.46 -0.91 -12.65
C PRO A 69 6.03 0.49 -12.90
N HIS A 70 6.53 0.75 -14.10
CA HIS A 70 7.01 2.08 -14.47
C HIS A 70 5.81 3.03 -14.41
N ARG A 71 5.90 4.10 -13.62
CA ARG A 71 4.88 5.14 -13.63
C ARG A 71 4.79 5.66 -15.08
N PRO A 72 3.65 5.54 -15.77
CA PRO A 72 3.54 6.16 -17.08
C PRO A 72 3.85 7.65 -16.92
N PRO A 73 4.61 8.27 -17.85
CA PRO A 73 4.85 9.69 -17.81
C PRO A 73 3.51 10.40 -17.70
N ILE A 74 3.43 11.39 -16.80
CA ILE A 74 2.20 12.14 -16.55
C ILE A 74 1.81 12.80 -17.87
N SER A 75 0.74 12.32 -18.51
CA SER A 75 0.28 12.88 -19.77
C SER A 75 -0.25 14.29 -19.49
N GLY A 76 0.50 15.32 -19.90
CA GLY A 76 0.11 16.73 -19.73
C GLY A 76 0.79 17.51 -18.60
N ALA A 77 1.94 17.07 -18.09
CA ALA A 77 2.84 18.03 -17.44
C ALA A 77 3.31 19.06 -18.51
N PRO A 78 3.32 20.37 -18.21
CA PRO A 78 3.78 21.39 -19.16
C PRO A 78 5.24 21.18 -19.60
#